data_AF-A0A085FI10-F1
#
_entry.id   AF-A0A085FI10-F1
#
_cell.length_a   1.000
_cell.length_b   1.000
_cell.length_c   1.000
_cell.angle_alpha   90.00
_cell.angle_beta   90.00
_cell.angle_gamma   90.00
#
_symmetry.space_group_name_H-M   'P 1'
#
loop_
_entity.id
_entity.type
_entity.pdbx_description
1 polymer ?
#
loop_
_entity_poly.entity_id
_entity_poly.type
_entity_poly.pdbx_seq_one_letter_code
_entity_poly.pdbx_strand_id
1 'polypeptide(L)'
;MLRFHALSSGFALAALLLTPGWAFAHPHVFIDAQTTIAFDNAGNVTAIEHRWTFDRAFSAWQIQGLDTNGDGNVSGDELSDLTRDSMADLARREFYTYAGEGATDLHFVVGSDSRMSYVGGRTVLDFSLKPTRAYRIGEELEVAVYDPEYYVALGLDDIAAVTLRDAPAGCSASLRPAKQLPPELADQLNALPTEVTELPPELGAVLRGMQGAILVRCEEGEAPPPGGQSTDFDNAPPGLPFGRPAHQPMHPTP
;
A
#
# COMPACT_ATOMS: atom_id res chain seq x y z
N MET A 1 -49.59 13.37 67.97
CA MET A 1 -48.22 12.93 67.63
C MET A 1 -48.33 11.79 66.62
N LEU A 2 -47.64 11.94 65.47
CA LEU A 2 -47.34 11.01 64.35
C LEU A 2 -48.47 10.11 63.79
N ARG A 3 -49.09 10.37 62.63
CA ARG A 3 -48.64 10.38 61.20
C ARG A 3 -48.41 9.00 60.55
N PHE A 4 -49.51 8.45 59.99
CA PHE A 4 -49.77 8.13 58.57
C PHE A 4 -48.78 7.38 57.64
N HIS A 5 -49.39 6.42 56.91
CA HIS A 5 -49.08 5.81 55.59
C HIS A 5 -48.06 4.64 55.56
N ALA A 6 -48.39 3.40 55.16
CA ALA A 6 -49.14 2.84 54.02
C ALA A 6 -48.28 2.56 52.77
N LEU A 7 -48.64 1.46 52.11
CA LEU A 7 -48.28 0.98 50.76
C LEU A 7 -46.93 0.27 50.60
N SER A 8 -46.91 -1.06 50.51
CA SER A 8 -47.17 -1.88 49.31
C SER A 8 -45.92 -2.04 48.45
N SER A 9 -45.28 -3.20 48.56
CA SER A 9 -44.17 -3.68 47.72
C SER A 9 -44.58 -3.69 46.25
N GLY A 10 -44.20 -2.63 45.52
CA GLY A 10 -44.33 -2.52 44.07
C GLY A 10 -43.02 -2.90 43.39
N PHE A 11 -43.08 -3.96 42.60
CA PHE A 11 -42.03 -4.48 41.72
C PHE A 11 -41.57 -3.39 40.74
N ALA A 12 -40.45 -2.72 41.00
CA ALA A 12 -39.78 -1.87 40.03
C ALA A 12 -38.54 -2.59 39.53
N LEU A 13 -38.77 -3.61 38.68
CA LEU A 13 -37.73 -4.18 37.83
C LEU A 13 -37.33 -3.07 36.86
N ALA A 14 -36.33 -2.28 37.23
CA ALA A 14 -35.72 -1.28 36.37
C ALA A 14 -35.12 -2.02 35.17
N ALA A 15 -35.88 -2.04 34.07
CA ALA A 15 -35.40 -2.48 32.77
C ALA A 15 -34.21 -1.59 32.40
N LEU A 16 -33.02 -2.10 32.67
CA LEU A 16 -31.77 -1.56 32.15
C LEU A 16 -31.91 -1.65 30.63
N LEU A 17 -32.23 -0.52 30.00
CA LEU A 17 -32.19 -0.36 28.55
C LEU A 17 -30.72 -0.50 28.15
N LEU A 18 -30.25 -1.74 27.99
CA LEU A 18 -29.10 -2.03 27.15
C LEU A 18 -29.53 -1.70 25.72
N THR A 19 -29.41 -0.43 25.34
CA THR A 19 -29.22 -0.11 23.93
C THR A 19 -27.98 -0.88 23.52
N PRO A 20 -28.03 -1.82 22.55
CA PRO A 20 -26.81 -2.35 21.96
C PRO A 20 -26.11 -1.17 21.31
N GLY A 21 -25.18 -0.56 22.05
CA GLY A 21 -24.21 0.34 21.47
C GLY A 21 -23.54 -0.46 20.37
N TRP A 22 -23.45 0.13 19.19
CA TRP A 22 -22.72 -0.48 18.09
C TRP A 22 -21.30 -0.64 18.59
N ALA A 23 -20.96 -1.86 19.03
CA ALA A 23 -19.59 -2.20 19.34
C ALA A 23 -18.89 -2.26 17.99
N PHE A 24 -18.35 -1.12 17.57
CA PHE A 24 -17.34 -1.05 16.51
C PHE A 24 -16.12 -1.81 17.01
N ALA A 25 -16.18 -3.13 16.90
CA ALA A 25 -15.07 -4.00 17.14
C ALA A 25 -14.25 -4.06 15.83
N HIS A 26 -13.31 -3.11 15.74
CA HIS A 26 -12.10 -3.06 14.87
C HIS A 26 -12.32 -2.58 13.43
N PRO A 27 -11.37 -1.80 12.84
CA PRO A 27 -9.90 -1.84 13.05
C PRO A 27 -9.36 -1.01 14.22
N HIS A 28 -8.28 -1.48 14.85
CA HIS A 28 -7.56 -0.76 15.90
C HIS A 28 -6.49 0.20 15.36
N VAL A 29 -6.03 -0.05 14.14
CA VAL A 29 -5.02 0.75 13.45
C VAL A 29 -5.50 1.02 12.03
N PHE A 30 -5.40 2.28 11.62
CA PHE A 30 -5.66 2.68 10.23
C PHE A 30 -4.35 3.12 9.58
N ILE A 31 -4.11 2.63 8.38
CA ILE A 31 -2.94 2.94 7.57
C ILE A 31 -3.42 3.48 6.23
N ASP A 32 -3.02 4.70 5.88
CA ASP A 32 -3.11 5.16 4.50
C ASP A 32 -1.95 4.52 3.73
N ALA A 33 -2.24 3.55 2.88
CA ALA A 33 -1.24 2.75 2.17
C ALA A 33 -1.03 3.28 0.76
N GLN A 34 0.23 3.54 0.40
CA GLN A 34 0.65 3.80 -0.97
C GLN A 34 1.56 2.68 -1.43
N THR A 35 1.42 2.29 -2.69
CA THR A 35 2.17 1.19 -3.29
C THR A 35 2.77 1.61 -4.63
N THR A 36 4.08 1.41 -4.78
CA THR A 36 4.79 1.60 -6.04
C THR A 36 5.30 0.25 -6.56
N ILE A 37 4.93 -0.11 -7.78
CA ILE A 37 5.48 -1.28 -8.47
C ILE A 37 6.62 -0.79 -9.37
N ALA A 38 7.84 -1.22 -9.06
CA ALA A 38 9.05 -0.79 -9.75
C ALA A 38 9.52 -1.85 -10.76
N PHE A 39 9.95 -1.39 -11.93
CA PHE A 39 10.44 -2.25 -13.00
C PHE A 39 11.92 -1.99 -13.32
N ASP A 40 12.62 -2.97 -13.88
CA ASP A 40 13.90 -2.76 -14.54
C ASP A 40 13.75 -2.44 -16.03
N ASN A 41 14.86 -2.10 -16.68
CA ASN A 41 14.90 -1.82 -18.13
C ASN A 41 14.54 -3.03 -19.01
N ALA A 42 14.55 -4.24 -18.47
CA ALA A 42 14.10 -5.46 -19.17
C ALA A 42 12.59 -5.70 -18.95
N GLY A 43 11.92 -4.84 -18.20
CA GLY A 43 10.50 -4.92 -17.87
C GLY A 43 10.15 -5.94 -16.80
N ASN A 44 11.12 -6.41 -16.02
CA ASN A 44 10.84 -7.26 -14.86
C ASN A 44 10.45 -6.39 -13.66
N VAL A 45 9.50 -6.87 -12.86
CA VAL A 45 9.20 -6.31 -11.55
C VAL A 45 10.41 -6.54 -10.64
N THR A 46 10.92 -5.46 -10.05
CA THR A 46 12.10 -5.47 -9.17
C THR A 46 11.77 -5.21 -7.72
N ALA A 47 10.70 -4.47 -7.45
CA ALA A 47 10.22 -4.20 -6.10
C ALA A 47 8.73 -3.84 -6.08
N ILE A 48 8.09 -4.16 -4.97
CA ILE A 48 6.86 -3.53 -4.50
C ILE A 48 7.27 -2.66 -3.32
N GLU A 49 7.17 -1.35 -3.48
CA GLU A 49 7.54 -0.38 -2.45
C GLU A 49 6.29 0.16 -1.78
N HIS A 50 6.35 0.25 -0.46
CA HIS A 50 5.26 0.72 0.36
C HIS A 50 5.64 2.00 1.08
N ARG A 51 4.66 2.89 1.18
CA ARG A 51 4.67 4.03 2.08
C ARG A 51 3.38 4.01 2.90
N TRP A 52 3.51 3.73 4.18
CA TRP A 52 2.40 3.54 5.11
C TRP A 52 2.34 4.68 6.10
N THR A 53 1.27 5.46 6.06
CA THR A 53 1.05 6.55 7.02
C THR A 53 0.04 6.09 8.06
N PHE A 54 0.50 5.87 9.29
CA PHE A 54 -0.35 5.42 10.39
C PHE A 54 -1.25 6.54 10.88
N ASP A 55 -2.42 6.21 11.41
CA ASP A 55 -3.31 7.19 12.04
C ASP A 55 -2.65 7.89 13.24
N ARG A 56 -3.20 9.03 13.64
CA ARG A 56 -2.63 9.87 14.70
C ARG A 56 -2.60 9.18 16.07
N ALA A 57 -3.62 8.39 16.40
CA ALA A 57 -3.73 7.77 17.72
C ALA A 57 -2.67 6.67 17.88
N PHE A 58 -2.54 5.80 16.88
CA PHE A 58 -1.51 4.78 16.86
C PHE A 58 -0.11 5.38 16.76
N SER A 59 0.08 6.45 15.97
CA SER A 59 1.35 7.16 15.89
C SER A 59 1.79 7.74 17.24
N ALA A 60 0.87 8.39 17.96
CA ALA A 60 1.16 8.96 19.28
C ALA A 60 1.50 7.88 20.32
N TRP A 61 0.98 6.67 20.16
CA TRP A 61 1.35 5.52 20.99
C TRP A 61 2.73 4.97 20.64
N GLN A 62 3.05 4.80 19.35
CA GLN A 62 4.33 4.27 18.89
C GLN A 62 5.54 5.07 19.38
N ILE A 63 5.41 6.40 19.40
CA ILE A 63 6.55 7.29 19.66
C ILE A 63 6.80 7.59 21.15
N GLN A 64 6.02 7.03 22.07
CA GLN A 64 6.14 7.36 23.49
C GLN A 64 7.51 7.00 24.04
N GLY A 65 8.19 7.98 24.65
CA GLY A 65 9.51 7.79 25.25
C GLY A 65 10.67 7.70 24.25
N LEU A 66 10.43 7.95 22.96
CA LEU A 66 11.50 7.96 21.94
C LEU A 66 12.21 9.32 21.80
N ASP A 67 11.60 10.42 22.25
CA ASP A 67 12.27 11.73 22.36
C ASP A 67 13.28 11.70 23.53
N THR A 68 14.47 11.18 23.25
CA THR A 68 15.51 10.94 24.24
C THR A 68 16.34 12.19 24.53
N ASN A 69 16.40 13.11 23.57
CA ASN A 69 17.14 14.36 23.70
C ASN A 69 16.29 15.52 24.27
N GLY A 70 14.95 15.34 24.35
CA GLY A 70 14.00 16.29 24.92
C GLY A 70 13.75 17.51 24.05
N ASP A 71 13.99 17.44 22.75
CA ASP A 71 13.84 18.56 21.83
C ASP A 71 12.40 18.77 21.32
N GLY A 72 11.49 17.86 21.69
CA GLY A 72 10.07 17.90 21.33
C GLY A 72 9.77 17.31 19.95
N ASN A 73 10.77 16.77 19.25
CA ASN A 73 10.62 16.02 18.01
C ASN A 73 11.17 14.60 18.20
N VAL A 74 10.73 13.69 17.34
CA VAL A 74 11.28 12.33 17.29
C VAL A 74 12.01 12.18 15.97
N SER A 75 13.33 12.14 16.05
CA SER A 75 14.21 12.07 14.89
C SER A 75 14.22 10.69 14.23
N GLY A 76 14.73 10.60 13.01
CA GLY A 76 14.91 9.30 12.34
C GLY A 76 15.83 8.36 13.10
N ASP A 77 16.86 8.89 13.76
CA ASP A 77 17.79 8.11 14.58
C ASP A 77 17.07 7.51 15.80
N GLU A 78 16.19 8.28 16.46
CA GLU A 78 15.37 7.82 17.57
C GLU A 78 14.29 6.81 17.15
N LEU A 79 13.86 6.84 15.88
CA LEU A 79 12.91 5.88 15.30
C LEU A 79 13.57 4.60 14.77
N SER A 80 14.90 4.49 14.81
CA SER A 80 15.63 3.39 14.17
C SER A 80 15.29 2.03 14.77
N ASP A 81 15.26 1.92 16.10
CA ASP A 81 14.88 0.69 16.80
C ASP A 81 13.40 0.34 16.54
N LEU A 82 12.50 1.32 16.59
CA LEU A 82 11.09 1.12 16.25
C LEU A 82 10.90 0.65 14.80
N THR A 83 11.68 1.19 13.86
CA THR A 83 11.67 0.75 12.46
C THR A 83 12.07 -0.72 12.36
N ARG A 84 13.19 -1.11 12.99
CA ARG A 84 13.67 -2.50 12.98
C ARG A 84 12.65 -3.46 13.57
N ASP A 85 12.09 -3.12 14.72
CA ASP A 85 11.14 -3.97 15.42
C ASP A 85 9.82 -4.11 14.64
N SER A 86 9.36 -3.01 14.01
CA SER A 86 8.20 -3.02 13.11
C SER A 86 8.45 -3.92 11.90
N MET A 87 9.60 -3.82 11.24
CA MET A 87 9.93 -4.68 10.10
C MET A 87 10.04 -6.16 10.50
N ALA A 88 10.56 -6.46 11.69
CA ALA A 88 10.61 -7.82 12.22
C ALA A 88 9.21 -8.39 12.52
N ASP A 89 8.27 -7.54 12.95
CA ASP A 89 6.88 -7.92 13.17
C ASP A 89 6.11 -8.14 11.86
N LEU A 90 6.31 -7.26 10.88
CA LEU A 90 5.74 -7.39 9.53
C LEU A 90 6.26 -8.62 8.80
N ALA A 91 7.53 -9.00 8.99
CA ALA A 91 8.08 -10.22 8.41
C ALA A 91 7.34 -11.49 8.87
N ARG A 92 6.83 -11.52 10.11
CA ARG A 92 6.01 -12.65 10.62
C ARG A 92 4.61 -12.69 10.03
N ARG A 93 4.19 -11.63 9.34
CA ARG A 93 2.84 -11.41 8.78
C ARG A 93 2.87 -11.28 7.25
N GLU A 94 3.95 -11.75 6.62
CA GLU A 94 4.15 -11.64 5.17
C GLU A 94 3.99 -10.20 4.65
N PHE A 95 4.35 -9.21 5.50
CA PHE A 95 4.22 -7.78 5.22
C PHE A 95 2.81 -7.34 4.79
N TYR A 96 1.77 -8.13 5.10
CA TYR A 96 0.41 -7.93 4.61
C TYR A 96 0.31 -7.81 3.09
N THR A 97 1.31 -8.30 2.34
CA THR A 97 1.45 -8.09 0.90
C THR A 97 1.57 -9.41 0.19
N TYR A 98 0.60 -9.68 -0.67
CA TYR A 98 0.49 -10.92 -1.43
C TYR A 98 0.43 -10.57 -2.90
N ALA A 99 1.20 -11.25 -3.75
CA ALA A 99 1.17 -11.00 -5.17
C ALA A 99 1.30 -12.28 -6.00
N GLY A 100 0.72 -12.29 -7.19
CA GLY A 100 0.70 -13.49 -8.03
C GLY A 100 0.02 -13.30 -9.39
N GLU A 101 0.17 -14.32 -10.24
CA GLU A 101 -0.55 -14.49 -11.51
C GLU A 101 -1.19 -15.89 -11.54
N GLY A 102 -2.53 -15.95 -11.64
CA GLY A 102 -3.25 -17.22 -11.66
C GLY A 102 -2.95 -18.07 -10.43
N ALA A 103 -2.29 -19.22 -10.63
CA ALA A 103 -1.87 -20.13 -9.56
C ALA A 103 -0.42 -19.90 -9.07
N THR A 104 0.31 -18.94 -9.65
CA THR A 104 1.72 -18.65 -9.32
C THR A 104 1.80 -17.49 -8.33
N ASP A 105 2.29 -17.77 -7.13
CA ASP A 105 2.55 -16.75 -6.12
C ASP A 105 3.99 -16.21 -6.20
N LEU A 106 4.16 -14.92 -5.89
CA LEU A 106 5.46 -14.29 -5.69
C LEU A 106 5.83 -14.35 -4.22
N HIS A 107 7.09 -14.70 -3.96
CA HIS A 107 7.69 -14.60 -2.64
C HIS A 107 8.69 -13.47 -2.62
N PHE A 108 8.75 -12.76 -1.49
CA PHE A 108 9.51 -11.55 -1.33
C PHE A 108 10.63 -11.69 -0.30
N VAL A 109 11.67 -10.88 -0.48
CA VAL A 109 12.62 -10.51 0.56
C VAL A 109 12.52 -9.02 0.83
N VAL A 110 12.67 -8.63 2.09
CA VAL A 110 12.68 -7.22 2.47
C VAL A 110 13.93 -6.51 1.92
N GLY A 111 13.75 -5.30 1.40
CA GLY A 111 14.84 -4.42 1.05
C GLY A 111 15.58 -3.87 2.28
N SER A 112 16.72 -3.23 2.03
CA SER A 112 17.55 -2.61 3.08
C SER A 112 17.24 -1.13 3.30
N ASP A 113 16.14 -0.64 2.74
CA ASP A 113 15.73 0.76 2.65
C ASP A 113 14.60 1.13 3.62
N SER A 114 14.26 0.23 4.55
CA SER A 114 13.20 0.49 5.53
C SER A 114 13.55 1.69 6.42
N ARG A 115 12.63 2.64 6.54
CA ARG A 115 12.79 3.81 7.41
C ARG A 115 11.45 4.26 7.96
N MET A 116 11.45 4.73 9.20
CA MET A 116 10.31 5.43 9.76
C MET A 116 10.64 6.92 9.94
N SER A 117 9.64 7.77 9.68
CA SER A 117 9.69 9.20 9.95
C SER A 117 8.45 9.62 10.73
N TYR A 118 8.54 10.72 11.49
CA TYR A 118 7.40 11.28 12.20
C TYR A 118 7.14 12.69 11.68
N VAL A 119 6.05 12.87 10.92
CA VAL A 119 5.74 14.11 10.21
C VAL A 119 4.27 14.47 10.43
N GLY A 120 3.99 15.70 10.84
CA GLY A 120 2.62 16.18 11.01
C GLY A 120 1.81 15.43 12.07
N GLY A 121 2.47 14.82 13.05
CA GLY A 121 1.84 14.03 14.10
C GLY A 121 1.47 12.60 13.70
N ARG A 122 2.08 12.07 12.63
CA ARG A 122 1.85 10.71 12.12
C ARG A 122 3.19 10.04 11.84
N THR A 123 3.33 8.77 12.21
CA THR A 123 4.47 7.97 11.78
C THR A 123 4.24 7.51 10.34
N VAL A 124 5.31 7.50 9.55
CA VAL A 124 5.32 7.04 8.18
C VAL A 124 6.42 6.02 8.03
N LEU A 125 6.06 4.79 7.65
CA LEU A 125 6.98 3.70 7.37
C LEU A 125 7.12 3.54 5.85
N ASP A 126 8.34 3.73 5.34
CA ASP A 126 8.71 3.38 3.98
C ASP A 126 9.48 2.05 4.00
N PHE A 127 9.18 1.12 3.09
CA PHE A 127 9.92 -0.13 2.93
C PHE A 127 9.72 -0.74 1.53
N SER A 128 10.64 -1.60 1.09
CA SER A 128 10.50 -2.32 -0.19
C SER A 128 10.50 -3.83 0.00
N LEU A 129 9.76 -4.51 -0.87
CA LEU A 129 9.68 -5.96 -1.01
C LEU A 129 10.18 -6.34 -2.39
N LYS A 130 11.24 -7.15 -2.46
CA LYS A 130 11.86 -7.56 -3.72
C LYS A 130 11.46 -9.00 -4.04
N PRO A 131 10.96 -9.30 -5.25
CA PRO A 131 10.75 -10.68 -5.67
C PRO A 131 12.03 -11.50 -5.51
N THR A 132 11.90 -12.70 -4.94
CA THR A 132 13.02 -13.65 -4.75
C THR A 132 13.61 -14.15 -6.09
N ARG A 133 12.89 -13.95 -7.19
CA ARG A 133 13.28 -14.27 -8.56
C ARG A 133 12.85 -13.13 -9.47
N ALA A 134 13.59 -12.89 -10.55
CA ALA A 134 13.17 -11.95 -11.58
C ALA A 134 11.77 -12.33 -12.09
N TYR A 135 10.86 -11.36 -12.17
CA TYR A 135 9.47 -11.62 -12.48
C TYR A 135 8.99 -10.72 -13.62
N ARG A 136 8.61 -11.33 -14.75
CA ARG A 136 8.01 -10.63 -15.90
C ARG A 136 6.51 -10.86 -15.85
N ILE A 137 5.72 -9.79 -15.93
CA ILE A 137 4.26 -9.89 -15.96
C ILE A 137 3.86 -10.59 -17.28
N GLY A 138 3.08 -11.66 -17.17
CA GLY A 138 2.57 -12.43 -18.29
C GLY A 138 1.24 -11.89 -18.78
N GLU A 139 0.20 -12.03 -17.96
CA GLU A 139 -1.16 -11.56 -18.26
C GLU A 139 -1.57 -10.40 -17.33
N GLU A 140 -1.65 -10.65 -16.03
CA GLU A 140 -2.10 -9.68 -15.04
C GLU A 140 -1.53 -9.99 -13.66
N LEU A 141 -0.56 -9.19 -13.22
CA LEU A 141 -0.06 -9.28 -11.85
C LEU A 141 -1.09 -8.71 -10.89
N GLU A 142 -1.57 -9.54 -9.97
CA GLU A 142 -2.37 -9.10 -8.83
C GLU A 142 -1.45 -8.81 -7.63
N VAL A 143 -1.65 -7.67 -6.96
CA VAL A 143 -1.01 -7.30 -5.69
C VAL A 143 -2.10 -6.93 -4.69
N ALA A 144 -2.28 -7.75 -3.66
CA ALA A 144 -3.21 -7.51 -2.57
C ALA A 144 -2.46 -7.05 -1.32
N VAL A 145 -2.95 -5.98 -0.69
CA VAL A 145 -2.38 -5.42 0.55
C VAL A 145 -3.49 -5.42 1.60
N TYR A 146 -3.49 -6.40 2.49
CA TYR A 146 -4.55 -6.57 3.49
C TYR A 146 -4.10 -7.37 4.71
N ASP A 147 -4.77 -7.15 5.84
CA ASP A 147 -4.61 -7.94 7.05
C ASP A 147 -5.65 -9.08 7.10
N PRO A 148 -5.23 -10.36 7.02
CA PRO A 148 -6.16 -11.49 7.13
C PRO A 148 -6.90 -11.55 8.47
N GLU A 149 -6.34 -10.96 9.52
CA GLU A 149 -6.93 -10.94 10.87
C GLU A 149 -7.86 -9.74 11.11
N TYR A 150 -7.98 -8.82 10.14
CA TYR A 150 -8.81 -7.61 10.20
C TYR A 150 -8.52 -6.69 11.42
N TYR A 151 -7.30 -6.74 11.95
CA TYR A 151 -6.87 -5.87 13.05
C TYR A 151 -6.43 -4.49 12.53
N VAL A 152 -5.75 -4.48 11.39
CA VAL A 152 -5.26 -3.29 10.67
C VAL A 152 -6.09 -3.04 9.42
N ALA A 153 -6.61 -1.82 9.26
CA ALA A 153 -7.17 -1.38 7.99
C ALA A 153 -6.09 -0.72 7.13
N LEU A 154 -5.71 -1.38 6.04
CA LEU A 154 -4.84 -0.84 5.02
C LEU A 154 -5.69 -0.19 3.92
N GLY A 155 -5.73 1.14 3.91
CA GLY A 155 -6.48 1.95 2.96
C GLY A 155 -5.77 1.97 1.60
N LEU A 156 -6.28 1.19 0.65
CA LEU A 156 -5.83 1.12 -0.74
C LEU A 156 -7.06 1.06 -1.67
N ASP A 157 -7.88 2.09 -1.62
CA ASP A 157 -9.19 2.20 -2.29
C ASP A 157 -9.21 3.22 -3.44
N ASP A 158 -8.16 4.04 -3.58
CA ASP A 158 -7.98 4.99 -4.67
C ASP A 158 -6.74 4.64 -5.50
N ILE A 159 -6.90 4.57 -6.83
CA ILE A 159 -5.81 4.30 -7.77
C ILE A 159 -4.71 5.37 -7.71
N ALA A 160 -5.02 6.58 -7.22
CA ALA A 160 -4.04 7.63 -6.96
C ALA A 160 -2.95 7.23 -5.94
N ALA A 161 -3.21 6.21 -5.10
CA ALA A 161 -2.23 5.65 -4.17
C ALA A 161 -1.30 4.60 -4.80
N VAL A 162 -1.49 4.29 -6.09
CA VAL A 162 -0.69 3.31 -6.84
C VAL A 162 0.16 4.01 -7.88
N THR A 163 1.46 3.68 -7.91
CA THR A 163 2.40 4.18 -8.90
C THR A 163 3.09 3.02 -9.62
N LEU A 164 3.26 3.13 -10.95
CA LEU A 164 4.13 2.25 -11.71
C LEU A 164 5.42 3.03 -12.04
N ARG A 165 6.55 2.62 -11.46
CA ARG A 165 7.83 3.29 -11.68
C ARG A 165 8.68 2.54 -12.68
N ASP A 166 9.19 3.26 -13.67
CA ASP A 166 10.03 2.72 -14.76
C ASP A 166 9.35 1.60 -15.56
N ALA A 167 8.01 1.57 -15.54
CA ALA A 167 7.24 0.53 -16.20
C ALA A 167 7.36 0.61 -17.73
N PRO A 168 7.43 -0.55 -18.41
CA PRO A 168 7.40 -0.60 -19.87
C PRO A 168 6.20 0.15 -20.48
N ALA A 169 6.38 0.61 -21.72
CA ALA A 169 5.27 1.14 -22.50
C ALA A 169 4.16 0.08 -22.62
N GLY A 170 2.90 0.49 -22.42
CA GLY A 170 1.75 -0.41 -22.40
C GLY A 170 1.41 -1.00 -21.02
N CYS A 171 2.21 -0.73 -19.98
CA CYS A 171 1.85 -1.09 -18.61
C CYS A 171 0.85 -0.10 -18.00
N SER A 172 -0.17 -0.63 -17.33
CA SER A 172 -1.19 0.14 -16.62
C SER A 172 -1.59 -0.56 -15.31
N ALA A 173 -2.05 0.24 -14.34
CA ALA A 173 -2.55 -0.24 -13.07
C ALA A 173 -4.04 0.09 -12.92
N SER A 174 -4.78 -0.80 -12.29
CA SER A 174 -6.16 -0.58 -11.87
C SER A 174 -6.40 -1.16 -10.47
N LEU A 175 -7.49 -0.76 -9.81
CA LEU A 175 -7.90 -1.35 -8.54
C LEU A 175 -9.13 -2.22 -8.74
N ARG A 176 -9.05 -3.45 -8.22
CA ARG A 176 -10.21 -4.30 -7.97
C ARG A 176 -10.66 -4.08 -6.53
N PRO A 177 -11.92 -3.68 -6.30
CA PRO A 177 -12.44 -3.52 -4.95
C PRO A 177 -12.61 -4.88 -4.26
N ALA A 178 -12.50 -4.88 -2.93
CA ALA A 178 -12.82 -6.05 -2.13
C ALA A 178 -14.29 -6.45 -2.30
N LYS A 179 -14.56 -7.75 -2.26
CA LYS A 179 -15.89 -8.34 -2.39
C LYS A 179 -16.28 -9.00 -1.07
N GLN A 180 -17.57 -8.97 -0.77
CA GLN A 180 -18.10 -9.81 0.31
C GLN A 180 -17.99 -11.28 -0.08
N LEU A 181 -17.77 -12.14 0.91
CA LEU A 181 -17.73 -13.59 0.74
C LEU A 181 -19.10 -14.09 0.24
N PRO A 182 -19.19 -14.66 -0.98
CA PRO A 182 -20.41 -15.26 -1.46
C PRO A 182 -20.82 -16.45 -0.56
N PRO A 183 -22.12 -16.66 -0.29
CA PRO A 183 -22.59 -17.77 0.54
C PRO A 183 -22.08 -19.13 0.08
N GLU A 184 -22.03 -19.37 -1.22
CA GLU A 184 -21.59 -20.65 -1.79
C GLU A 184 -20.10 -20.92 -1.51
N LEU A 185 -19.29 -19.86 -1.50
CA LEU A 185 -17.88 -19.96 -1.19
C LEU A 185 -17.65 -20.11 0.32
N ALA A 186 -18.47 -19.44 1.14
CA ALA A 186 -18.47 -19.66 2.59
C ALA A 186 -18.79 -21.12 2.93
N ASP A 187 -19.78 -21.71 2.27
CA ASP A 187 -20.14 -23.13 2.46
C ASP A 187 -19.00 -24.07 2.08
N GLN A 188 -18.29 -23.78 0.98
CA GLN A 188 -17.10 -24.56 0.59
C GLN A 188 -15.97 -24.47 1.63
N LEU A 189 -15.70 -23.28 2.15
CA LEU A 189 -14.70 -23.09 3.21
C LEU A 189 -15.09 -23.80 4.51
N ASN A 190 -16.37 -23.75 4.87
CA ASN A 190 -16.90 -24.43 6.06
C ASN A 190 -16.89 -25.96 5.93
N ALA A 191 -16.85 -26.48 4.70
CA ALA A 191 -16.76 -27.91 4.42
C ALA A 191 -15.32 -28.45 4.45
N LEU A 192 -14.29 -27.59 4.60
CA LEU A 192 -12.90 -28.02 4.70
C LEU A 192 -12.68 -28.85 5.99
N PRO A 193 -12.04 -30.02 5.90
CA PRO A 193 -11.66 -30.80 7.09
C PRO A 193 -10.72 -30.03 8.02
N THR A 194 -10.76 -30.33 9.31
CA THR A 194 -9.93 -29.69 10.34
C THR A 194 -8.42 -29.90 10.17
N GLU A 195 -8.05 -30.87 9.33
CA GLU A 195 -6.67 -31.24 9.01
C GLU A 195 -6.08 -30.39 7.87
N VAL A 196 -6.90 -29.60 7.18
CA VAL A 196 -6.44 -28.73 6.08
C VAL A 196 -5.70 -27.53 6.68
N THR A 197 -4.37 -27.53 6.54
CA THR A 197 -3.51 -26.42 6.96
C THR A 197 -3.19 -25.43 5.85
N GLU A 198 -3.40 -25.83 4.59
CA GLU A 198 -3.21 -24.99 3.40
C GLU A 198 -4.44 -25.10 2.50
N LEU A 199 -4.93 -23.96 2.00
CA LEU A 199 -6.08 -23.93 1.12
C LEU A 199 -5.74 -24.63 -0.21
N PRO A 200 -6.70 -25.40 -0.79
CA PRO A 200 -6.56 -25.87 -2.17
C PRO A 200 -6.25 -24.70 -3.12
N PRO A 201 -5.31 -24.84 -4.07
CA PRO A 201 -4.86 -23.72 -4.92
C PRO A 201 -5.97 -22.99 -5.66
N GLU A 202 -7.00 -23.71 -6.10
CA GLU A 202 -8.19 -23.15 -6.75
C GLU A 202 -9.00 -22.26 -5.80
N LEU A 203 -9.12 -22.65 -4.53
CA LEU A 203 -9.86 -21.92 -3.52
C LEU A 203 -9.06 -20.70 -3.05
N GLY A 204 -7.74 -20.86 -2.91
CA GLY A 204 -6.81 -19.75 -2.66
C GLY A 204 -6.86 -18.70 -3.78
N ALA A 205 -6.88 -19.13 -5.04
CA ALA A 205 -7.01 -18.22 -6.19
C ALA A 205 -8.32 -17.43 -6.18
N VAL A 206 -9.45 -18.08 -5.84
CA VAL A 206 -10.73 -17.39 -5.70
C VAL A 206 -10.71 -16.39 -4.55
N LEU A 207 -10.12 -16.74 -3.40
CA LEU A 207 -10.03 -15.85 -2.23
C LEU A 207 -9.12 -14.65 -2.47
N ARG A 208 -8.01 -14.79 -3.21
CA ARG A 208 -7.22 -13.64 -3.70
C ARG A 208 -8.10 -12.68 -4.50
N GLY A 209 -9.00 -13.23 -5.33
CA GLY A 209 -10.00 -12.51 -6.10
C GLY A 209 -11.04 -11.71 -5.30
N MET A 210 -11.14 -11.98 -3.99
CA MET A 210 -12.09 -11.30 -3.11
C MET A 210 -11.48 -10.15 -2.34
N GLN A 211 -10.18 -10.17 -2.08
CA GLN A 211 -9.53 -9.05 -1.43
C GLN A 211 -9.31 -7.93 -2.44
N GLY A 212 -9.33 -6.69 -1.95
CA GLY A 212 -8.97 -5.54 -2.77
C GLY A 212 -7.56 -5.75 -3.33
N ALA A 213 -7.37 -5.52 -4.62
CA ALA A 213 -6.09 -5.78 -5.27
C ALA A 213 -5.76 -4.72 -6.31
N ILE A 214 -4.49 -4.39 -6.40
CA ILE A 214 -3.90 -3.71 -7.55
C ILE A 214 -3.76 -4.75 -8.66
N LEU A 215 -4.24 -4.43 -9.85
CA LEU A 215 -4.08 -5.23 -11.04
C LEU A 215 -3.15 -4.49 -12.00
N VAL A 216 -2.03 -5.12 -12.36
CA VAL A 216 -1.04 -4.56 -13.28
C VAL A 216 -1.01 -5.40 -14.55
N ARG A 217 -1.33 -4.76 -15.68
CA ARG A 217 -1.28 -5.37 -17.01
C ARG A 217 -0.27 -4.63 -17.86
N CYS A 218 0.54 -5.37 -18.59
CA CYS A 218 1.42 -4.82 -19.60
C CYS A 218 1.01 -5.42 -20.94
N GLU A 219 0.32 -4.64 -21.78
CA GLU A 219 0.15 -5.05 -23.17
C GLU A 219 1.53 -5.18 -23.80
N GLU A 220 1.75 -6.21 -24.62
CA GLU A 220 2.97 -6.34 -25.43
C GLU A 220 3.07 -5.16 -26.41
N GLY A 221 3.59 -4.03 -25.93
CA GLY A 221 4.02 -2.93 -26.75
C GLY A 221 5.35 -3.30 -27.38
N GLU A 222 5.41 -3.23 -28.72
CA GLU A 222 6.62 -3.37 -29.54
C GLU A 222 7.84 -2.79 -28.80
N ALA A 223 8.88 -3.62 -28.64
CA ALA A 223 10.12 -3.20 -28.01
C ALA A 223 10.58 -1.88 -28.63
N PRO A 224 11.11 -0.92 -27.84
CA PRO A 224 11.70 0.27 -28.41
C PRO A 224 12.75 -0.19 -29.43
N PRO A 225 12.75 0.33 -30.68
CA PRO A 225 13.73 -0.10 -31.66
C PRO A 225 15.12 0.08 -31.04
N PRO A 226 16.01 -0.92 -31.15
CA PRO A 226 17.34 -0.84 -30.57
C PRO A 226 17.96 0.44 -31.09
N GLY A 227 18.36 1.32 -30.16
CA GLY A 227 18.80 2.69 -30.43
C GLY A 227 19.61 2.78 -31.72
N GLY A 228 18.91 3.13 -32.80
CA GLY A 228 19.51 3.40 -34.09
C GLY A 228 20.26 4.70 -33.92
N GLN A 229 21.59 4.62 -34.00
CA GLN A 229 22.43 5.80 -34.10
C GLN A 229 21.89 6.66 -35.25
N SER A 230 21.37 7.84 -34.93
CA SER A 230 21.01 8.83 -35.93
C SER A 230 22.30 9.43 -36.49
N THR A 231 22.89 8.76 -37.47
CA THR A 231 23.74 9.42 -38.45
C THR A 231 22.84 9.93 -39.56
N ASP A 232 22.33 11.16 -39.39
CA ASP A 232 21.85 11.92 -40.55
C ASP A 232 21.92 13.43 -40.26
N PHE A 233 23.14 13.96 -40.37
CA PHE A 233 23.40 15.38 -40.58
C PHE A 233 23.41 15.64 -42.08
N ASP A 234 22.28 15.49 -42.76
CA ASP A 234 22.11 15.99 -44.13
C ASP A 234 20.62 16.08 -44.45
N ASN A 235 19.96 17.14 -43.98
CA ASN A 235 18.80 17.75 -44.63
C ASN A 235 18.39 19.04 -43.89
N ALA A 236 19.23 20.07 -44.01
CA ALA A 236 18.81 21.44 -43.71
C ALA A 236 18.11 22.04 -44.96
N PRO A 237 16.91 22.65 -44.83
CA PRO A 237 16.30 23.38 -45.93
C PRO A 237 17.12 24.64 -46.30
N PRO A 238 17.13 25.05 -47.58
CA PRO A 238 18.00 26.11 -48.09
C PRO A 238 17.66 27.47 -47.49
N GLY A 239 18.71 28.18 -47.05
CA GLY A 239 18.63 29.51 -46.45
C GLY A 239 18.13 30.58 -47.41
N LEU A 240 17.36 31.52 -46.85
CA LEU A 240 16.96 32.77 -47.51
C LEU A 240 18.16 33.71 -47.74
N PRO A 241 18.17 34.47 -48.84
CA PRO A 241 19.26 35.38 -49.18
C PRO A 241 19.02 36.80 -48.62
N PHE A 242 20.12 37.48 -48.26
CA PHE A 242 20.25 38.89 -47.84
C PHE A 242 19.70 39.21 -46.42
N GLY A 243 20.49 39.69 -45.44
CA GLY A 243 21.87 40.21 -45.46
C GLY A 243 22.50 40.31 -44.06
N ARG A 244 23.77 40.72 -44.04
CA ARG A 244 24.67 40.96 -42.89
C ARG A 244 25.36 42.32 -43.14
N PRO A 245 26.10 42.96 -42.19
CA PRO A 245 26.22 42.64 -40.75
C PRO A 245 26.33 43.86 -39.77
N ALA A 246 26.32 43.49 -38.47
CA ALA A 246 27.09 44.06 -37.33
C ALA A 246 26.65 45.38 -36.67
N HIS A 247 26.39 45.33 -35.35
CA HIS A 247 27.35 45.73 -34.29
C HIS A 247 26.69 45.68 -32.89
N GLN A 248 27.32 45.00 -31.92
CA GLN A 248 27.28 45.38 -30.49
C GLN A 248 28.12 46.67 -30.32
N PRO A 249 27.95 47.57 -29.32
CA PRO A 249 27.89 47.22 -27.88
C PRO A 249 27.17 48.18 -26.88
N MET A 250 27.07 47.73 -25.62
CA MET A 250 27.15 48.44 -24.31
C MET A 250 26.11 49.51 -23.85
N HIS A 251 25.74 49.37 -22.56
CA HIS A 251 25.13 50.28 -21.53
C HIS A 251 25.52 51.79 -21.55
N PRO A 252 25.00 52.72 -20.66
CA PRO A 252 23.85 52.74 -19.71
C PRO A 252 22.96 54.05 -19.71
N THR A 253 21.89 54.03 -18.88
CA THR A 253 21.14 55.14 -18.17
C THR A 253 20.41 56.25 -18.97
N PRO A 254 19.33 56.88 -18.43
CA PRO A 254 19.31 57.72 -17.21
C PRO A 254 18.76 57.07 -15.93
#